data_AF-A0A1X3D1S1-F1
#
_entry.id   AF-A0A1X3D1S1-F1
#
_cell.length_a   1.000
_cell.length_b   1.000
_cell.length_c   1.000
_cell.angle_alpha   90.00
_cell.angle_beta   90.00
_cell.angle_gamma   90.00
#
_symmetry.space_group_name_H-M   'P 1'
#
loop_
_entity.id
_entity.type
_entity.pdbx_description
1 polymer ?
#
loop_
_entity_poly.entity_id
_entity_poly.type
_entity_poly.pdbx_seq_one_letter_code
_entity_poly.pdbx_strand_id
1 'polypeptide(L)'
;MCNTIGGFVTRKDDYGHLMGQGLQDTYKHLALDYSDSPYTKALENGQDRYLVFEGRLTKPEQSEIPYGKRFEGVHETLSPCTLNGFIACRSDEILPEFEVKTKENSPQYPTHGSVIWVIEDGVKRKAAVFDGEKKRFFQYINE
;
A
#
# COMPACT_ATOMS: atom_id res chain seq x y z
N MET A 1 16.16 -8.07 8.73
CA MET A 1 15.18 -7.39 7.87
C MET A 1 14.34 -6.48 8.75
N CYS A 2 14.29 -5.18 8.45
CA CYS A 2 13.47 -4.22 9.19
C CYS A 2 12.04 -4.28 8.64
N ASN A 3 11.06 -4.72 9.45
CA ASN A 3 9.65 -4.74 9.08
C ASN A 3 9.02 -3.36 9.30
N THR A 4 9.55 -2.35 8.64
CA THR A 4 9.07 -0.97 8.73
C THR A 4 8.13 -0.65 7.58
N ILE A 5 7.10 0.14 7.85
CA ILE A 5 6.16 0.69 6.86
C ILE A 5 6.76 1.98 6.31
N GLY A 6 6.77 2.13 4.99
CA GLY A 6 7.19 3.36 4.32
C GLY A 6 6.68 3.40 2.89
N GLY A 7 6.89 4.52 2.23
CA GLY A 7 6.43 4.75 0.86
C GLY A 7 4.99 5.22 0.82
N PHE A 8 4.33 5.01 -0.31
CA PHE A 8 2.98 5.49 -0.57
C PHE A 8 1.92 4.48 -0.15
N VAL A 9 0.87 4.95 0.52
CA VAL A 9 -0.23 4.15 1.04
C VAL A 9 -1.55 4.86 0.78
N THR A 10 -2.63 4.08 0.82
CA THR A 10 -4.01 4.58 0.89
C THR A 10 -4.62 4.16 2.22
N ARG A 11 -5.57 4.95 2.74
CA ARG A 11 -6.27 4.58 3.98
C ARG A 11 -7.38 3.59 3.66
N LYS A 12 -7.63 2.70 4.62
CA LYS A 12 -8.72 1.72 4.49
C LYS A 12 -10.09 2.39 4.32
N ASP A 13 -10.31 3.55 4.92
CA ASP A 13 -11.58 4.27 4.80
C ASP A 13 -11.80 4.83 3.38
N ASP A 14 -10.72 5.09 2.64
CA ASP A 14 -10.77 5.65 1.28
C ASP A 14 -10.80 4.55 0.19
N TYR A 15 -10.15 3.40 0.43
CA TYR A 15 -10.02 2.32 -0.57
C TYR A 15 -10.74 1.02 -0.19
N GLY A 16 -11.26 0.91 1.03
CA GLY A 16 -11.77 -0.32 1.62
C GLY A 16 -12.89 -0.99 0.81
N HIS A 17 -13.71 -0.21 0.11
CA HIS A 17 -14.79 -0.70 -0.75
C HIS A 17 -14.30 -1.37 -2.04
N LEU A 18 -13.08 -1.07 -2.48
CA LEU A 18 -12.43 -1.64 -3.67
C LEU A 18 -11.53 -2.84 -3.30
N MET A 19 -11.31 -3.08 -2.01
CA MET A 19 -10.47 -4.19 -1.55
C MET A 19 -11.03 -5.55 -1.95
N GLY A 20 -10.18 -6.39 -2.56
CA GLY A 20 -10.56 -7.74 -2.98
C GLY A 20 -10.96 -7.82 -4.46
N GLN A 21 -10.96 -6.71 -5.18
CA GLN A 21 -10.97 -6.74 -6.64
C GLN A 21 -9.70 -7.44 -7.18
N GLY A 22 -9.79 -7.93 -8.41
CA GLY A 22 -8.64 -8.53 -9.10
C GLY A 22 -7.50 -7.53 -9.27
N LEU A 23 -6.32 -8.07 -9.57
CA LEU A 23 -5.08 -7.35 -9.80
C LEU A 23 -5.26 -6.31 -10.90
N GLN A 24 -6.00 -6.61 -11.98
CA GLN A 24 -6.18 -5.65 -13.08
C GLN A 24 -6.88 -4.37 -12.63
N ASP A 25 -7.93 -4.48 -11.81
CA ASP A 25 -8.66 -3.32 -11.31
C ASP A 25 -7.86 -2.60 -10.22
N THR A 26 -7.25 -3.35 -9.30
CA THR A 26 -6.34 -2.81 -8.29
C THR A 26 -5.18 -2.02 -8.91
N TYR A 27 -4.58 -2.57 -9.97
CA TYR A 27 -3.49 -1.97 -10.74
C TYR A 27 -3.89 -0.64 -11.35
N LYS A 28 -5.13 -0.55 -11.88
CA LYS A 28 -5.69 0.71 -12.39
C LYS A 28 -5.95 1.68 -11.25
N HIS A 29 -6.74 1.31 -10.25
CA HIS A 29 -7.15 2.21 -9.16
C HIS A 29 -5.96 2.83 -8.43
N LEU A 30 -4.90 2.03 -8.17
CA LEU A 30 -3.74 2.47 -7.40
C LEU A 30 -2.56 2.92 -8.27
N ALA A 31 -2.76 3.07 -9.59
CA ALA A 31 -1.73 3.46 -10.56
C ALA A 31 -0.41 2.68 -10.37
N LEU A 32 -0.50 1.34 -10.35
CA LEU A 32 0.63 0.44 -10.12
C LEU A 32 1.41 0.12 -11.41
N ASP A 33 1.28 0.96 -12.44
CA ASP A 33 1.77 0.77 -13.81
C ASP A 33 3.26 1.05 -14.01
N TYR A 34 4.08 0.75 -12.99
CA TYR A 34 5.53 0.94 -13.06
C TYR A 34 6.16 -0.10 -13.96
N SER A 35 7.04 0.35 -14.86
CA SER A 35 7.86 -0.53 -15.68
C SER A 35 8.61 -1.53 -14.80
N ASP A 36 8.62 -2.79 -15.23
CA ASP A 36 9.29 -3.91 -14.54
C ASP A 36 8.82 -4.24 -13.12
N SER A 37 7.70 -3.66 -12.68
CA SER A 37 7.15 -3.95 -11.36
C SER A 37 6.65 -5.40 -11.24
N PRO A 38 6.62 -5.97 -10.02
CA PRO A 38 5.99 -7.27 -9.79
C PRO A 38 4.52 -7.33 -10.23
N TYR A 39 3.79 -6.21 -10.15
CA TYR A 39 2.38 -6.14 -10.55
C TYR A 39 2.22 -6.21 -12.08
N THR A 40 3.04 -5.46 -12.82
CA THR A 40 3.05 -5.47 -14.28
C THR A 40 3.40 -6.85 -14.82
N LYS A 41 4.44 -7.49 -14.26
CA LYS A 41 4.86 -8.85 -14.62
C LYS A 41 3.79 -9.89 -14.30
N ALA A 42 3.09 -9.76 -13.18
CA ALA A 42 2.00 -10.66 -12.84
C ALA A 42 0.87 -10.56 -13.87
N LEU A 43 0.47 -9.34 -14.26
CA LEU A 43 -0.54 -9.12 -15.31
C LEU A 43 -0.12 -9.66 -16.67
N GLU A 44 1.12 -9.42 -17.10
CA GLU A 44 1.67 -9.93 -18.37
C GLU A 44 1.66 -11.47 -18.43
N ASN A 45 1.85 -12.13 -17.28
CA ASN A 45 1.78 -13.58 -17.15
C ASN A 45 0.36 -14.12 -16.91
N GLY A 46 -0.67 -13.27 -16.96
CA GLY A 46 -2.06 -13.66 -16.73
C GLY A 46 -2.37 -14.07 -15.29
N GLN A 47 -1.60 -13.59 -14.32
CA GLN A 47 -1.79 -13.88 -12.90
C GLN A 47 -2.69 -12.83 -12.25
N ASP A 48 -3.73 -13.27 -11.55
CA ASP A 48 -4.56 -12.42 -10.70
C ASP A 48 -4.18 -12.61 -9.22
N ARG A 49 -2.99 -12.12 -8.83
CA ARG A 49 -2.49 -12.33 -7.48
C ARG A 49 -1.65 -11.17 -6.96
N TYR A 50 -1.96 -10.71 -5.75
CA TYR A 50 -1.18 -9.69 -5.05
C TYR A 50 -1.27 -9.81 -3.52
N LEU A 51 -0.37 -9.08 -2.83
CA LEU A 51 -0.35 -8.99 -1.38
C LEU A 51 -0.85 -7.62 -0.94
N VAL A 52 -1.62 -7.59 0.15
CA VAL A 52 -2.06 -6.35 0.79
C VAL A 52 -1.60 -6.35 2.24
N PHE A 53 -0.90 -5.31 2.64
CA PHE A 53 -0.66 -5.02 4.04
C PHE A 53 -1.84 -4.21 4.61
N GLU A 54 -2.45 -4.70 5.68
CA GLU A 54 -3.52 -4.02 6.41
C GLU A 54 -3.10 -3.87 7.87
N GLY A 55 -2.97 -2.64 8.34
CA GLY A 55 -2.53 -2.35 9.70
C GLY A 55 -2.77 -0.90 10.09
N ARG A 56 -2.37 -0.54 11.30
CA ARG A 56 -2.40 0.85 11.78
C ARG A 56 -0.98 1.41 11.82
N LEU A 57 -0.88 2.70 11.54
CA LEU A 57 0.33 3.46 11.85
C LEU A 57 0.37 3.74 13.36
N THR A 58 1.51 3.48 13.98
CA THR A 58 1.80 3.80 15.39
C THR A 58 2.06 5.29 15.60
N LYS A 59 2.49 5.99 14.55
CA LYS A 59 2.78 7.42 14.51
C LYS A 59 2.08 8.02 13.27
N PRO A 60 0.74 8.21 13.32
CA PRO A 60 -0.02 8.69 12.16
C PRO A 60 0.45 10.05 11.63
N GLU A 61 1.06 10.88 12.47
CA GLU A 61 1.69 12.15 12.10
C GLU A 61 2.89 12.01 11.14
N GLN A 62 3.40 10.79 10.96
CA GLN A 62 4.41 10.49 9.93
C GLN A 62 3.80 10.26 8.53
N SER A 63 2.49 10.41 8.39
CA SER A 63 1.77 10.34 7.12
C SER A 63 1.29 11.71 6.69
N GLU A 64 1.59 12.09 5.45
CA GLU A 64 1.16 13.36 4.86
C GLU A 64 0.73 13.18 3.41
N ILE A 65 0.02 14.17 2.87
CA ILE A 65 -0.34 14.22 1.46
C ILE A 65 0.86 14.80 0.69
N PRO A 66 1.39 14.10 -0.32
CA PRO A 66 2.65 14.47 -0.95
C PRO A 66 2.46 15.55 -2.02
N TYR A 67 2.01 16.75 -1.66
CA TYR A 67 1.84 17.85 -2.60
C TYR A 67 3.19 18.31 -3.17
N GLY A 68 3.25 18.46 -4.50
CA GLY A 68 4.39 19.09 -5.18
C GLY A 68 4.22 20.60 -5.33
N LYS A 69 5.24 21.25 -5.90
CA LYS A 69 5.34 22.72 -6.00
C LYS A 69 4.13 23.39 -6.65
N ARG A 70 3.48 22.74 -7.62
CA ARG A 70 2.27 23.27 -8.29
C ARG A 70 1.08 23.42 -7.33
N PHE A 71 1.05 22.63 -6.27
CA PHE A 71 0.04 22.64 -5.22
C PHE A 71 0.62 23.20 -3.91
N GLU A 72 1.61 24.10 -4.00
CA GLU A 72 2.26 24.76 -2.86
C GLU A 72 2.96 23.82 -1.87
N GLY A 73 3.14 22.55 -2.24
CA GLY A 73 3.87 21.58 -1.44
C GLY A 73 5.37 21.54 -1.75
N VAL A 74 6.08 20.71 -0.98
CA VAL A 74 7.55 20.60 -1.01
C VAL A 74 8.05 19.26 -1.55
N HIS A 75 7.16 18.36 -1.96
CA HIS A 75 7.55 17.04 -2.44
C HIS A 75 8.10 17.12 -3.88
N GLU A 76 9.20 16.40 -4.11
CA GLU A 76 9.85 16.27 -5.42
C GLU A 76 9.95 14.80 -5.86
N THR A 77 9.21 13.90 -5.19
CA THR A 77 9.23 12.48 -5.48
C THR A 77 8.78 12.23 -6.92
N LEU A 78 9.56 11.41 -7.64
CA LEU A 78 9.28 11.04 -9.02
C LEU A 78 8.08 10.08 -9.10
N SER A 79 7.60 9.83 -10.32
CA SER A 79 6.56 8.82 -10.60
C SER A 79 6.85 7.50 -9.87
N PRO A 80 5.86 6.85 -9.23
CA PRO A 80 4.40 7.07 -9.28
C PRO A 80 3.81 8.37 -8.78
N CYS A 81 4.48 9.04 -7.84
CA CYS A 81 3.83 10.05 -7.02
C CYS A 81 3.23 11.14 -7.92
N THR A 82 1.94 11.39 -7.74
CA THR A 82 1.18 12.30 -8.59
C THR A 82 1.44 13.77 -8.27
N LEU A 83 1.94 14.03 -7.06
CA LEU A 83 2.23 15.35 -6.51
C LEU A 83 1.02 16.30 -6.43
N ASN A 84 -0.20 15.81 -6.67
CA ASN A 84 -1.45 16.55 -6.58
C ASN A 84 -2.32 16.12 -5.37
N GLY A 85 -1.85 15.12 -4.63
CA GLY A 85 -2.48 14.60 -3.42
C GLY A 85 -3.52 13.49 -3.63
N PHE A 86 -3.72 13.01 -4.86
CA PHE A 86 -4.63 11.91 -5.15
C PHE A 86 -4.13 11.07 -6.33
N ILE A 87 -4.40 9.77 -6.28
CA ILE A 87 -4.06 8.84 -7.36
C ILE A 87 -4.94 9.20 -8.56
N ALA A 88 -4.35 9.82 -9.57
CA ALA A 88 -5.07 10.41 -10.69
C ALA A 88 -5.09 9.49 -11.93
N CYS A 89 -6.15 9.62 -12.73
CA CYS A 89 -6.18 9.31 -14.17
C CYS A 89 -6.30 7.83 -14.59
N ARG A 90 -6.59 6.90 -13.68
CA ARG A 90 -6.69 5.46 -14.03
C ARG A 90 -8.01 4.78 -13.61
N SER A 91 -8.84 5.47 -12.84
CA SER A 91 -10.21 5.08 -12.51
C SER A 91 -11.10 6.30 -12.28
N ASP A 92 -12.42 6.09 -12.22
CA ASP A 92 -13.40 7.13 -11.85
C ASP A 92 -13.45 7.42 -10.34
N GLU A 93 -12.65 6.70 -9.54
CA GLU A 93 -12.50 6.88 -8.09
C GLU A 93 -11.45 7.96 -7.77
N ILE A 94 -11.79 8.86 -6.84
CA ILE A 94 -10.84 9.84 -6.29
C ILE A 94 -10.24 9.24 -5.03
N LEU A 95 -9.02 8.72 -5.14
CA LEU A 95 -8.31 8.11 -4.02
C LEU A 95 -7.19 9.03 -3.53
N PRO A 96 -7.21 9.50 -2.27
CA PRO A 96 -6.10 10.27 -1.72
C PRO A 96 -4.79 9.46 -1.69
N GLU A 97 -3.69 10.13 -1.99
CA GLU A 97 -2.34 9.56 -1.90
C GLU A 97 -1.68 10.03 -0.59
N PHE A 98 -1.14 9.10 0.20
CA PHE A 98 -0.41 9.42 1.42
C PHE A 98 1.01 8.87 1.36
N GLU A 99 2.00 9.69 1.74
CA GLU A 99 3.37 9.24 1.95
C GLU A 99 3.59 8.95 3.44
N VAL A 100 4.10 7.76 3.78
CA VAL A 100 4.55 7.41 5.13
C VAL A 100 6.06 7.55 5.18
N LYS A 101 6.53 8.55 5.93
CA LYS A 101 7.95 8.84 6.10
C LYS A 101 8.55 8.02 7.25
N THR A 102 9.36 7.03 6.89
CA THR A 102 10.21 6.31 7.84
C THR A 102 11.64 6.86 7.79
N LYS A 103 12.15 7.30 8.94
CA LYS A 103 13.56 7.70 9.14
C LYS A 103 14.25 6.66 10.01
N GLU A 104 15.57 6.52 9.88
CA GLU A 104 16.38 5.60 10.70
C GLU A 104 16.13 5.78 12.21
N ASN A 105 16.02 7.03 12.67
CA ASN A 105 15.77 7.38 14.08
C ASN A 105 14.27 7.47 14.45
N SER A 106 13.36 7.30 13.49
CA SER A 106 11.92 7.24 13.75
C SER A 106 11.24 6.26 12.79
N PRO A 107 11.48 4.95 12.97
CA PRO A 107 10.85 3.92 12.17
C PRO A 107 9.35 3.83 12.48
N GLN A 108 8.57 3.54 11.44
CA GLN A 108 7.16 3.21 11.54
C GLN A 108 7.01 1.69 11.47
N TYR A 109 6.66 1.03 12.58
CA TYR A 109 6.42 -0.41 12.61
C TYR A 109 4.92 -0.73 12.51
N PRO A 110 4.53 -1.89 11.96
CA PRO A 110 3.16 -2.36 12.09
C PRO A 110 2.76 -2.51 13.57
N THR A 111 1.49 -2.25 13.88
CA THR A 111 0.94 -2.62 15.18
C THR A 111 0.83 -4.14 15.31
N HIS A 112 0.95 -4.67 16.53
CA HIS A 112 0.66 -6.09 16.80
C HIS A 112 -0.73 -6.45 16.23
N GLY A 113 -0.82 -7.58 15.52
CA GLY A 113 -2.04 -8.01 14.83
C GLY A 113 -2.23 -7.45 13.42
N SER A 114 -1.33 -6.61 12.89
CA SER A 114 -1.36 -6.19 11.48
C SER A 114 -1.27 -7.41 10.56
N VAL A 115 -1.92 -7.37 9.41
CA VAL A 115 -2.14 -8.54 8.56
C VAL A 115 -1.54 -8.34 7.18
N ILE A 116 -0.91 -9.37 6.65
CA ILE A 116 -0.69 -9.52 5.21
C ILE A 116 -1.78 -10.44 4.68
N TRP A 117 -2.54 -9.92 3.72
CA TRP A 117 -3.53 -10.67 2.95
C TRP A 117 -2.93 -11.08 1.61
N VAL A 118 -3.32 -12.25 1.12
CA VAL A 118 -3.17 -12.60 -0.29
C VAL A 118 -4.54 -12.43 -0.93
N ILE A 119 -4.58 -11.71 -2.04
CA ILE A 119 -5.71 -11.69 -2.96
C ILE A 119 -5.30 -12.54 -4.16
N GLU A 120 -6.13 -13.52 -4.49
CA GLU A 120 -5.89 -14.48 -5.56
C GLU A 120 -7.23 -14.81 -6.19
N ASP A 121 -7.39 -14.53 -7.49
CA ASP A 121 -8.65 -14.68 -8.23
C ASP A 121 -9.86 -14.01 -7.53
N GLY A 122 -9.66 -12.79 -7.03
CA GLY A 122 -10.64 -12.04 -6.24
C GLY A 122 -10.91 -12.58 -4.82
N VAL A 123 -10.27 -13.67 -4.41
CA VAL A 123 -10.45 -14.26 -3.06
C VAL A 123 -9.41 -13.70 -2.10
N LYS A 124 -9.88 -13.03 -1.04
CA LYS A 124 -9.05 -12.51 0.05
C LYS A 124 -8.81 -13.57 1.12
N ARG A 125 -7.55 -13.99 1.31
CA ARG A 125 -7.13 -14.93 2.38
C ARG A 125 -6.04 -14.35 3.27
N LYS A 126 -6.13 -14.63 4.57
CA LYS A 126 -5.12 -14.19 5.55
C LYS A 126 -3.84 -15.01 5.36
N ALA A 127 -2.71 -14.35 5.17
CA ALA A 127 -1.44 -15.02 4.88
C ALA A 127 -0.43 -14.92 6.03
N ALA A 128 -0.35 -13.77 6.70
CA ALA A 128 0.51 -13.60 7.85
C ALA A 128 0.00 -12.55 8.83
N VAL A 129 0.39 -12.66 10.09
CA VAL A 129 0.05 -11.72 11.17
C VAL A 129 1.33 -11.22 11.84
N PHE A 130 1.40 -9.91 12.07
CA PHE A 130 2.54 -9.27 12.71
C PHE A 130 2.50 -9.45 14.23
N ASP A 131 3.56 -10.01 14.79
CA ASP A 131 3.82 -10.07 16.23
C ASP A 131 4.69 -8.87 16.62
N GLY A 132 4.11 -7.95 17.39
CA GLY A 132 4.80 -6.75 17.87
C GLY A 132 5.95 -7.00 18.85
N GLU A 133 5.92 -8.08 19.62
CA GLU A 133 6.99 -8.40 20.58
C GLU A 133 8.21 -8.95 19.82
N LYS A 134 7.96 -9.86 18.89
CA LYS A 134 8.99 -10.49 18.06
C LYS A 134 9.37 -9.65 16.84
N LYS A 135 8.67 -8.55 16.61
CA LYS A 135 8.84 -7.59 15.49
C LYS A 135 8.87 -8.26 14.11
N ARG A 136 8.03 -9.28 13.88
CA ARG A 136 7.99 -10.01 12.61
C ARG A 136 6.63 -10.60 12.29
N PHE A 137 6.41 -10.88 11.00
CA PHE A 137 5.24 -11.60 10.53
C PHE A 137 5.40 -13.10 10.73
N PHE A 138 4.33 -13.75 11.19
CA PHE A 138 4.18 -15.19 11.25
C PHE A 138 3.14 -15.63 10.24
N GLN A 139 3.44 -16.71 9.51
CA GLN A 139 2.48 -17.31 8.60
C GLN A 139 1.21 -17.68 9.35
N TYR A 140 0.08 -17.30 8.79
CA TYR A 140 -1.22 -17.69 9.31
C TYR A 140 -1.55 -19.09 8.81
N ILE A 141 -1.79 -20.00 9.74
CA ILE A 141 -2.22 -21.37 9.48
C ILE A 141 -3.70 -21.42 9.87
N ASN A 142 -4.58 -21.69 8.90
CA ASN A 142 -5.97 -22.02 9.20
C ASN A 142 -5.99 -23.39 9.90
N GLU A 143 -6.38 -23.42 11.16
CA GLU A 143 -6.79 -24.65 11.85
C GLU A 143 -8.19 -25.07 11.38
#